data_AF-A0A2N0LNP9-F1
#
_entry.id   AF-A0A2N0LNP9-F1
#
_cell.length_a   1.000
_cell.length_b   1.000
_cell.length_c   1.000
_cell.angle_alpha   90.00
_cell.angle_beta   90.00
_cell.angle_gamma   90.00
#
_symmetry.space_group_name_H-M   'P 1'
#
loop_
_entity.id
_entity.type
_entity.pdbx_description
1 polymer ?
#
loop_
_entity_poly.entity_id
_entity_poly.type
_entity_poly.pdbx_seq_one_letter_code
_entity_poly.pdbx_strand_id
1 'polypeptide(L)'
;MAQVAGGGAGSNLCSQCSEPLEPGANFCGHCGAAISSQERTSSIDQGAVATGAQRPTSPSFTGAAKSTDHITYRNMVMQVVLVIVTLGIYTLYWFYVTLDELHKANGKTEGSGMWTFLSLVPIAQYFAYWHQANEYTEFVNEKYPAIRIFILWIMFSPAVWFLVQSDLNQVANRDG
;
A
#
# COMPACT_ATOMS: atom_id res chain seq x y z
N MET A 1 -15.19 -17.37 -65.35
CA MET A 1 -15.48 -16.18 -64.52
C MET A 1 -16.56 -16.62 -63.54
N ALA A 2 -16.19 -17.20 -62.39
CA ALA A 2 -15.86 -16.51 -61.13
C ALA A 2 -17.10 -15.87 -60.48
N GLN A 3 -17.56 -16.39 -59.34
CA GLN A 3 -17.38 -15.76 -58.03
C GLN A 3 -18.06 -16.56 -56.90
N VAL A 4 -17.34 -16.70 -55.80
CA VAL A 4 -17.71 -17.37 -54.55
C VAL A 4 -17.99 -16.30 -53.50
N ALA A 5 -18.98 -16.54 -52.63
CA ALA A 5 -19.44 -15.65 -51.58
C ALA A 5 -18.62 -15.74 -50.28
N GLY A 6 -18.67 -14.66 -49.48
CA GLY A 6 -18.19 -14.54 -48.09
C GLY A 6 -17.45 -13.21 -47.92
N GLY A 7 -17.96 -12.15 -47.29
CA GLY A 7 -18.72 -12.10 -46.03
C GLY A 7 -17.74 -11.67 -44.92
N GLY A 8 -17.54 -10.36 -44.76
CA GLY A 8 -16.43 -9.77 -44.00
C GLY A 8 -16.40 -10.10 -42.50
N ALA A 9 -15.19 -10.36 -41.99
CA ALA A 9 -14.88 -10.47 -40.56
C ALA A 9 -13.75 -9.50 -40.22
N GLY A 10 -14.02 -8.57 -39.30
CA GLY A 10 -13.02 -7.66 -38.75
C GLY A 10 -11.94 -8.43 -38.00
N SER A 11 -10.69 -8.27 -38.40
CA SER A 11 -9.53 -8.96 -37.85
C SER A 11 -9.15 -8.36 -36.49
N ASN A 12 -9.62 -8.97 -35.41
CA ASN A 12 -9.14 -8.67 -34.05
C ASN A 12 -7.79 -9.37 -33.83
N LEU A 13 -6.70 -8.64 -34.06
CA LEU A 13 -5.33 -9.08 -33.81
C LEU A 13 -4.93 -8.70 -32.39
N CYS A 14 -4.12 -9.53 -31.74
CA CYS A 14 -3.59 -9.21 -30.41
C CYS A 14 -2.67 -7.97 -30.47
N SER A 15 -2.87 -6.99 -29.58
CA SER A 15 -2.04 -5.78 -29.53
C SER A 15 -0.60 -6.01 -29.03
N GLN A 16 -0.30 -7.19 -28.51
CA GLN A 16 1.01 -7.54 -27.94
C GLN A 16 1.84 -8.48 -28.84
N CYS A 17 1.19 -9.37 -29.59
CA CYS A 17 1.90 -10.34 -30.44
C CYS A 17 1.38 -10.41 -31.88
N SER A 18 0.38 -9.59 -32.23
CA SER A 18 -0.21 -9.48 -33.57
C SER A 18 -0.78 -10.78 -34.15
N GLU A 19 -1.03 -11.78 -33.30
CA GLU A 19 -1.67 -13.05 -33.67
C GLU A 19 -3.20 -12.90 -33.63
N PRO A 20 -3.97 -13.55 -34.54
CA PRO A 20 -5.44 -13.50 -34.51
C PRO A 20 -6.02 -14.05 -33.21
N LEU A 21 -6.98 -13.32 -32.65
CA LEU A 21 -7.66 -13.71 -31.42
C LEU A 21 -8.87 -14.59 -31.71
N GLU A 22 -9.06 -15.64 -30.91
CA GLU A 22 -10.25 -16.49 -31.01
C GLU A 22 -11.52 -15.71 -30.62
N PRO A 23 -12.65 -15.91 -31.34
CA PRO A 23 -13.89 -15.20 -31.05
C PRO A 23 -14.40 -15.50 -29.64
N GLY A 24 -14.37 -14.49 -28.75
CA GLY A 24 -14.86 -14.61 -27.37
C GLY A 24 -13.82 -15.01 -26.33
N ALA A 25 -12.52 -15.07 -26.68
CA ALA A 25 -11.45 -15.27 -25.71
C ALA A 25 -11.22 -14.00 -24.85
N ASN A 26 -10.99 -14.18 -23.54
CA ASN A 26 -10.63 -13.10 -22.62
C ASN A 26 -9.12 -12.84 -22.56
N PHE A 27 -8.31 -13.77 -23.07
CA PHE A 27 -6.86 -13.73 -23.08
C PHE A 27 -6.32 -14.31 -24.40
N CYS A 28 -5.17 -13.83 -24.85
CA CYS A 28 -4.47 -14.38 -26.02
C CYS A 28 -3.82 -15.72 -25.66
N GLY A 29 -4.14 -16.79 -26.41
CA GLY A 29 -3.58 -18.13 -26.19
C GLY A 29 -2.08 -18.26 -26.49
N HIS A 30 -1.50 -17.31 -27.23
CA HIS A 30 -0.08 -17.35 -27.62
C HIS A 30 0.84 -16.58 -26.67
N CYS A 31 0.45 -15.36 -26.26
CA CYS A 31 1.28 -14.50 -25.40
C CYS A 31 0.71 -14.27 -23.98
N GLY A 32 -0.53 -14.70 -23.71
CA GLY A 32 -1.19 -14.54 -22.41
C GLY A 32 -1.76 -13.14 -22.13
N ALA A 33 -1.65 -12.20 -23.08
CA ALA A 33 -2.17 -10.85 -22.90
C ALA A 33 -3.71 -10.83 -22.75
N ALA A 34 -4.22 -10.06 -21.79
CA ALA A 34 -5.66 -9.89 -21.58
C ALA A 34 -6.28 -8.99 -22.66
N ILE A 35 -7.47 -9.36 -23.13
CA ILE A 35 -8.19 -8.64 -24.19
C ILE A 35 -9.31 -7.83 -23.53
N SER A 36 -9.23 -6.50 -23.57
CA SER A 36 -10.25 -5.62 -22.98
C SER A 36 -11.51 -5.59 -23.84
N SER A 37 -12.64 -6.05 -23.29
CA SER A 37 -13.95 -6.17 -23.94
C SER A 37 -14.67 -4.82 -24.14
N GLN A 38 -13.99 -3.80 -24.66
CA GLN A 38 -14.52 -2.43 -24.77
C GLN A 38 -14.72 -1.93 -26.21
N GLU A 39 -14.73 -2.84 -27.20
CA GLU A 39 -15.09 -2.55 -28.60
C GLU A 39 -16.25 -3.41 -29.08
N ARG A 40 -17.36 -3.41 -28.34
CA ARG A 40 -18.68 -3.67 -28.94
C ARG A 40 -19.65 -2.55 -28.56
N THR A 41 -19.97 -1.78 -29.59
CA THR A 41 -21.21 -1.02 -29.80
C THR A 41 -21.43 0.26 -29.01
N SER A 42 -21.34 1.34 -29.79
CA SER A 42 -21.78 2.72 -29.57
C SER A 42 -23.28 2.87 -29.27
N SER A 43 -23.59 4.02 -28.65
CA SER A 43 -24.88 4.74 -28.53
C SER A 43 -26.01 4.14 -27.69
N ILE A 44 -26.26 4.73 -26.51
CA ILE A 44 -27.46 5.54 -26.13
C ILE A 44 -27.39 5.91 -24.63
N ASP A 45 -27.99 7.06 -24.31
CA ASP A 45 -27.99 7.89 -23.10
C ASP A 45 -28.14 7.28 -21.68
N GLN A 46 -27.41 7.93 -20.77
CA GLN A 46 -27.75 8.41 -19.41
C GLN A 46 -28.51 7.53 -18.40
N GLY A 47 -27.80 7.24 -17.30
CA GLY A 47 -28.33 7.44 -15.94
C GLY A 47 -28.58 6.17 -15.12
N ALA A 48 -27.61 5.77 -14.29
CA ALA A 48 -27.86 5.13 -12.99
C ALA A 48 -26.54 4.81 -12.26
N VAL A 49 -26.35 5.51 -11.14
CA VAL A 49 -25.66 5.12 -9.89
C VAL A 49 -24.82 3.84 -9.94
N ALA A 50 -23.49 4.01 -10.00
CA ALA A 50 -22.53 2.95 -9.76
C ALA A 50 -22.54 2.56 -8.26
N THR A 51 -23.16 1.43 -7.93
CA THR A 51 -22.85 0.68 -6.70
C THR A 51 -21.73 -0.31 -7.06
N GLY A 52 -20.49 0.13 -6.89
CA GLY A 52 -19.30 -0.71 -7.07
C GLY A 52 -19.10 -1.66 -5.90
N ALA A 53 -19.28 -2.96 -6.13
CA ALA A 53 -18.81 -4.00 -5.23
C ALA A 53 -17.27 -4.01 -5.24
N GLN A 54 -16.68 -3.72 -4.09
CA GLN A 54 -15.24 -3.59 -3.91
C GLN A 54 -14.53 -4.95 -3.92
N ARG A 55 -13.46 -5.03 -4.70
CA ARG A 55 -12.38 -6.02 -4.61
C ARG A 55 -11.71 -5.90 -3.22
N PRO A 56 -11.20 -6.99 -2.60
CA PRO A 56 -10.58 -6.92 -1.29
C PRO A 56 -9.50 -5.83 -1.27
N THR A 57 -9.71 -4.84 -0.40
CA THR A 57 -8.90 -3.63 -0.29
C THR A 57 -7.58 -3.97 0.38
N SER A 58 -6.60 -4.41 -0.42
CA SER A 58 -5.19 -4.34 -0.04
C SER A 58 -4.79 -2.85 0.01
N PRO A 59 -3.99 -2.41 1.01
CA PRO A 59 -3.58 -1.03 1.09
C PRO A 59 -2.66 -0.69 -0.09
N SER A 60 -3.17 0.16 -0.99
CA SER A 60 -2.46 0.68 -2.15
C SER A 60 -1.50 1.77 -1.69
N PHE A 61 -0.23 1.42 -1.49
CA PHE A 61 0.88 2.38 -1.33
C PHE A 61 1.30 2.89 -2.72
N THR A 62 0.37 3.45 -3.49
CA THR A 62 0.66 4.03 -4.80
C THR A 62 0.83 5.53 -4.65
N GLY A 63 2.06 5.96 -4.36
CA GLY A 63 2.46 7.37 -4.33
C GLY A 63 3.94 7.50 -4.05
N ALA A 64 4.68 8.10 -5.02
CA ALA A 64 6.13 8.34 -5.08
C ALA A 64 7.04 7.13 -4.78
N ALA A 65 8.16 6.98 -5.48
CA ALA A 65 9.12 5.91 -5.21
C ALA A 65 9.81 6.18 -3.86
N LYS A 66 9.17 5.76 -2.77
CA LYS A 66 9.68 5.89 -1.41
C LYS A 66 10.80 4.87 -1.21
N SER A 67 11.92 5.27 -0.62
CA SER A 67 12.98 4.31 -0.30
C SER A 67 12.52 3.41 0.84
N THR A 68 12.50 2.10 0.59
CA THR A 68 11.95 1.09 1.51
C THR A 68 12.93 -0.04 1.81
N ASP A 69 14.11 -0.03 1.18
CA ASP A 69 15.20 -1.00 1.38
C ASP A 69 15.63 -1.16 2.84
N HIS A 70 15.55 -0.08 3.62
CA HIS A 70 15.90 -0.07 5.03
C HIS A 70 14.76 -0.53 5.97
N ILE A 71 13.57 -0.82 5.46
CA ILE A 71 12.41 -1.22 6.29
C ILE A 71 12.49 -2.71 6.57
N THR A 72 12.64 -3.06 7.85
CA THR A 72 12.85 -4.46 8.24
C THR A 72 11.53 -5.14 8.60
N TYR A 73 11.32 -6.37 8.07
CA TYR A 73 10.22 -7.23 8.51
C TYR A 73 10.42 -7.64 9.98
N ARG A 74 9.36 -7.53 10.80
CA ARG A 74 9.38 -7.96 12.20
C ARG A 74 8.14 -8.78 12.55
N ASN A 75 8.32 -9.98 13.08
CA ASN A 75 7.20 -10.84 13.48
C ASN A 75 6.44 -10.23 14.68
N MET A 76 5.13 -10.01 14.51
CA MET A 76 4.22 -9.43 15.51
C MET A 76 4.26 -10.14 16.86
N VAL A 77 4.24 -11.48 16.85
CA VAL A 77 4.24 -12.27 18.09
C VAL A 77 5.55 -12.10 18.83
N MET A 78 6.66 -12.10 18.10
CA MET A 78 7.98 -11.92 18.69
C MET A 78 8.14 -10.55 19.33
N GLN A 79 7.54 -9.50 18.74
CA GLN A 79 7.57 -8.18 19.34
C GLN A 79 6.87 -8.12 20.71
N VAL A 80 5.71 -8.76 20.84
CA VAL A 80 4.99 -8.86 22.12
C VAL A 80 5.82 -9.64 23.15
N VAL A 81 6.41 -10.75 22.74
CA VAL A 81 7.33 -11.53 23.61
C VAL A 81 8.50 -10.67 24.07
N LEU A 82 9.11 -9.89 23.17
CA LEU A 82 10.23 -9.00 23.50
C LEU A 82 9.81 -7.89 24.47
N VAL A 83 8.61 -7.31 24.33
CA VAL A 83 8.09 -6.33 25.31
C VAL A 83 7.99 -6.95 26.70
N ILE A 84 7.49 -8.18 26.82
CA ILE A 84 7.38 -8.88 28.11
C ILE A 84 8.77 -9.19 28.69
N VAL A 85 9.65 -9.78 27.89
CA VAL A 85 11.01 -10.18 28.32
C VAL A 85 11.86 -8.97 28.71
N THR A 86 11.70 -7.84 28.00
CA THR A 86 12.47 -6.61 28.25
C THR A 86 11.78 -5.65 29.23
N LEU A 87 10.67 -6.05 29.85
CA LEU A 87 9.88 -5.22 30.78
C LEU A 87 9.51 -3.85 30.20
N GLY A 88 9.14 -3.82 28.91
CA GLY A 88 8.71 -2.61 28.21
C GLY A 88 9.82 -1.81 27.55
N ILE A 89 11.11 -2.07 27.82
CA ILE A 89 12.22 -1.33 27.19
C ILE A 89 12.21 -1.48 25.66
N TYR A 90 11.77 -2.65 25.15
CA TYR A 90 11.64 -2.85 23.71
C TYR A 90 10.71 -1.84 23.02
N THR A 91 9.71 -1.30 23.71
CA THR A 91 8.80 -0.29 23.12
C THR A 91 9.53 0.99 22.72
N LEU A 92 10.57 1.37 23.46
CA LEU A 92 11.43 2.51 23.17
C LEU A 92 12.35 2.23 21.97
N TYR A 93 12.94 1.03 21.94
CA TYR A 93 13.73 0.58 20.80
C TYR A 93 12.88 0.54 19.51
N TRP A 94 11.68 -0.02 19.60
CA TRP A 94 10.74 -0.07 18.49
C TRP A 94 10.36 1.35 18.03
N PHE A 95 10.05 2.26 18.95
CA PHE A 95 9.74 3.64 18.63
C PHE A 95 10.89 4.32 17.86
N TYR A 96 12.13 4.17 18.35
CA TYR A 96 13.33 4.69 17.69
C TYR A 96 13.48 4.17 16.28
N VAL A 97 13.49 2.84 16.11
CA VAL A 97 13.78 2.23 14.82
C VAL A 97 12.66 2.50 13.81
N THR A 98 11.41 2.48 14.25
CA THR A 98 10.27 2.81 13.39
C THR A 98 10.30 4.27 12.96
N LEU A 99 10.61 5.19 13.87
CA LEU A 99 10.72 6.61 13.51
C LEU A 99 11.88 6.86 12.54
N ASP A 100 13.01 6.17 12.74
CA ASP A 100 14.16 6.22 11.85
C ASP A 100 13.86 5.66 10.45
N GLU A 101 13.13 4.54 10.38
CA GLU A 101 12.64 3.98 9.12
C GLU A 101 11.69 4.95 8.40
N LEU A 102 10.79 5.62 9.13
CA LEU A 102 9.87 6.59 8.57
C LEU A 102 10.61 7.83 8.02
N HIS A 103 11.56 8.39 8.78
CA HIS A 103 12.38 9.53 8.35
C HIS A 103 13.18 9.21 7.09
N LYS A 104 13.91 8.08 7.08
CA LYS A 104 14.68 7.63 5.92
C LYS A 104 13.79 7.42 4.70
N ALA A 105 12.61 6.84 4.91
CA ALA A 105 11.67 6.66 3.83
C ALA A 105 11.15 8.01 3.32
N ASN A 106 10.88 8.99 4.20
CA ASN A 106 10.48 10.36 3.84
C ASN A 106 11.64 11.21 3.28
N GLY A 107 12.87 10.67 3.19
CA GLY A 107 14.05 11.42 2.76
C GLY A 107 14.51 12.49 3.75
N LYS A 108 14.09 12.40 5.02
CA LYS A 108 14.44 13.33 6.08
C LYS A 108 15.69 12.84 6.84
N THR A 109 16.64 13.73 7.07
CA THR A 109 17.84 13.49 7.88
C THR A 109 17.67 14.02 9.32
N GLU A 110 16.47 13.85 9.87
CA GLU A 110 16.16 14.27 11.23
C GLU A 110 16.65 13.25 12.27
N GLY A 111 17.09 13.76 13.42
CA GLY A 111 17.59 12.92 14.51
C GLY A 111 16.47 12.14 15.19
N SER A 112 16.21 10.92 14.73
CA SER A 112 15.26 9.96 15.33
C SER A 112 15.50 9.74 16.84
N GLY A 113 16.77 9.83 17.27
CA GLY A 113 17.17 9.72 18.66
C GLY A 113 16.68 10.87 19.56
N MET A 114 16.59 12.10 19.04
CA MET A 114 16.10 13.25 19.82
C MET A 114 14.64 13.04 20.23
N TRP A 115 13.80 12.65 19.27
CA TRP A 115 12.38 12.36 19.50
C TRP A 115 12.17 11.13 20.39
N THR A 116 13.03 10.12 20.27
CA THR A 116 12.99 8.95 21.16
C THR A 116 13.30 9.33 22.60
N PHE A 117 14.31 10.18 22.82
CA PHE A 117 14.63 10.68 24.15
C PHE A 117 13.51 11.53 24.74
N LEU A 118 12.91 12.43 23.94
CA LEU A 118 11.74 13.21 24.32
C LEU A 118 10.55 12.33 24.72
N SER A 119 10.44 11.14 24.11
CA SER A 119 9.38 10.20 24.45
C SER A 119 9.47 9.71 25.91
N LEU A 120 10.62 9.75 26.59
CA LEU A 120 10.73 9.35 28.00
C LEU A 120 9.99 10.28 28.98
N VAL A 121 9.73 11.53 28.59
CA VAL A 121 9.05 12.51 29.44
C VAL A 121 7.55 12.50 29.10
N PRO A 122 6.63 12.20 30.02
CA PRO A 122 5.21 11.97 29.70
C PRO A 122 4.51 13.09 28.91
N ILE A 123 4.85 14.37 29.16
CA ILE A 123 4.28 15.50 28.41
C ILE A 123 4.90 15.57 27.00
N ALA A 124 6.21 15.42 26.89
CA ALA A 124 6.91 15.41 25.60
C ALA A 124 6.62 14.14 24.77
N GLN A 125 6.18 13.07 25.42
CA GLN A 125 5.72 11.84 24.77
C GLN A 125 4.56 12.11 23.81
N TYR A 126 3.59 12.95 24.19
CA TYR A 126 2.51 13.31 23.28
C TYR A 126 3.01 14.05 22.04
N PHE A 127 4.02 14.92 22.18
CA PHE A 127 4.64 15.58 21.03
C PHE A 127 5.41 14.58 20.15
N ALA A 128 6.11 13.61 20.74
CA ALA A 128 6.79 12.55 20.01
C ALA A 128 5.79 11.66 19.23
N TYR A 129 4.64 11.33 19.82
CA TYR A 129 3.57 10.61 19.15
C TYR A 129 2.93 11.43 18.03
N TRP A 130 2.73 12.73 18.23
CA TRP A 130 2.27 13.63 17.18
C TRP A 130 3.26 13.68 16.01
N HIS A 131 4.55 13.82 16.29
CA HIS A 131 5.61 13.81 15.26
C HIS A 131 5.59 12.49 14.47
N GLN A 132 5.64 11.35 15.18
CA GLN A 132 5.56 10.03 14.54
C GLN A 132 4.30 9.86 13.69
N ALA A 133 3.15 10.35 14.14
CA ALA A 133 1.90 10.28 13.39
C ALA A 133 1.96 11.05 12.05
N ASN A 134 2.63 12.21 12.02
CA ASN A 134 2.83 12.98 10.78
C ASN A 134 3.77 12.23 9.82
N GLU A 135 4.90 11.73 10.31
CA GLU A 135 5.87 10.98 9.50
C GLU A 135 5.26 9.70 8.91
N TYR A 136 4.45 9.00 9.70
CA TYR A 136 3.72 7.81 9.24
C TYR A 136 2.63 8.16 8.22
N THR A 137 1.89 9.25 8.41
CA THR A 137 0.88 9.73 7.46
C THR A 137 1.50 10.00 6.09
N GLU A 138 2.65 10.67 6.06
CA GLU A 138 3.43 10.91 4.84
C GLU A 138 3.90 9.59 4.21
N PHE A 139 4.29 8.61 5.03
CA PHE A 139 4.66 7.26 4.55
C PHE A 139 3.53 6.50 3.87
N VAL A 140 2.33 6.59 4.41
CA VAL A 140 1.17 5.91 3.82
C VAL A 140 0.46 6.76 2.77
N ASN A 141 1.09 7.82 2.26
CA ASN A 141 0.50 8.76 1.29
C ASN A 141 -0.87 9.27 1.75
N GLU A 142 -0.96 9.76 2.99
CA GLU A 142 -2.18 10.31 3.62
C GLU A 142 -3.38 9.36 3.76
N LYS A 143 -3.19 8.05 3.52
CA LYS A 143 -4.20 7.00 3.74
C LYS A 143 -4.89 7.12 5.10
N TYR A 144 -4.13 7.49 6.14
CA TYR A 144 -4.67 7.82 7.45
C TYR A 144 -4.22 9.22 7.84
N PRO A 145 -5.12 10.16 8.16
CA PRO A 145 -4.71 11.50 8.57
C PRO A 145 -4.01 11.47 9.94
N ALA A 146 -3.01 12.32 10.14
CA ALA A 146 -2.17 12.34 11.35
C ALA A 146 -3.00 12.43 12.65
N ILE A 147 -4.05 13.25 12.65
CA ILE A 147 -4.96 13.38 13.80
C ILE A 147 -5.63 12.05 14.19
N ARG A 148 -5.97 11.20 13.21
CA ARG A 148 -6.56 9.88 13.49
C ARG A 148 -5.55 8.98 14.18
N ILE A 149 -4.32 8.97 13.70
CA ILE A 149 -3.23 8.16 14.28
C ILE A 149 -2.87 8.66 15.67
N PHE A 150 -2.86 9.98 15.87
CA PHE A 150 -2.63 10.59 17.18
C PHE A 150 -3.72 10.28 18.20
N ILE A 151 -5.01 10.41 17.82
CA ILE A 151 -6.13 10.03 18.70
C ILE A 151 -6.07 8.52 19.01
N LEU A 152 -5.71 7.69 18.02
CA LEU A 152 -5.54 6.25 18.23
C LEU A 152 -4.41 5.96 19.22
N TRP A 153 -3.32 6.74 19.20
CA TRP A 153 -2.25 6.65 20.21
C TRP A 153 -2.75 6.92 21.63
N ILE A 154 -3.61 7.92 21.82
CA ILE A 154 -4.18 8.29 23.13
C ILE A 154 -5.15 7.23 23.64
N MET A 155 -6.01 6.73 22.76
CA MET A 155 -7.11 5.85 23.17
C MET A 155 -6.72 4.38 23.21
N PHE A 156 -5.84 3.96 22.31
CA PHE A 156 -5.48 2.57 22.15
C PHE A 156 -4.08 2.43 21.54
N SER A 157 -3.06 2.77 22.35
CA SER A 157 -1.65 2.77 21.94
C SER A 157 -1.19 1.47 21.26
N PRO A 158 -1.60 0.26 21.71
CA PRO A 158 -1.25 -0.98 21.02
C PRO A 158 -1.74 -1.05 19.58
N ALA A 159 -2.90 -0.47 19.24
CA ALA A 159 -3.38 -0.51 17.85
C ALA A 159 -2.48 0.26 16.90
N VAL A 160 -1.92 1.41 17.30
CA VAL A 160 -0.99 2.14 16.43
C VAL A 160 0.26 1.31 16.18
N TRP A 161 0.78 0.68 17.24
CA TRP A 161 1.92 -0.21 17.14
C TRP A 161 1.68 -1.33 16.11
N PHE A 162 0.56 -2.07 16.23
CA PHE A 162 0.21 -3.13 15.28
C PHE A 162 -0.06 -2.59 13.87
N LEU A 163 -0.76 -1.47 13.74
CA LEU A 163 -1.10 -0.86 12.45
C LEU A 163 0.16 -0.42 11.69
N VAL A 164 1.03 0.35 12.33
CA VAL A 164 2.29 0.82 11.74
C VAL A 164 3.18 -0.37 11.38
N GLN A 165 3.36 -1.32 12.31
CA GLN A 165 4.21 -2.48 12.02
C GLN A 165 3.60 -3.36 10.92
N SER A 166 2.28 -3.48 10.82
CA SER A 166 1.63 -4.29 9.78
C SER A 166 1.81 -3.67 8.40
N ASP A 167 1.75 -2.33 8.31
CA ASP A 167 1.97 -1.60 7.08
C ASP A 167 3.46 -1.66 6.69
N LEU A 168 4.40 -1.46 7.62
CA LEU A 168 5.83 -1.60 7.37
C LEU A 168 6.21 -3.02 6.93
N ASN A 169 5.66 -4.05 7.58
CA ASN A 169 5.90 -5.45 7.19
C ASN A 169 5.36 -5.77 5.78
N GLN A 170 4.22 -5.19 5.40
CA GLN A 170 3.69 -5.35 4.05
C GLN A 170 4.58 -4.70 3.00
N VAL A 171 5.27 -3.62 3.36
CA VAL A 171 6.25 -2.98 2.47
C VAL A 171 7.53 -3.81 2.41
N ALA A 172 8.09 -4.24 3.55
CA ALA A 172 9.28 -5.10 3.58
C ALA A 172 9.11 -6.41 2.77
N ASN A 173 7.93 -7.01 2.80
CA ASN A 173 7.63 -8.24 2.03
C ASN A 173 7.44 -8.02 0.52
N ARG A 174 7.30 -6.78 0.04
CA ARG A 174 7.22 -6.48 -1.39
C ARG A 174 8.59 -6.30 -2.04
N ASP A 175 9.57 -5.86 -1.25
CA ASP A 175 10.90 -5.48 -1.72
C ASP A 175 11.98 -6.53 -1.43
N GLY A 176 11.70 -7.52 -0.58
CA GLY A 176 12.56 -8.68 -0.29
C GLY A 176 12.18 -9.94 -1.07
#